data_AF-E6MTL2-F1
#
_entry.id   AF-E6MTL2-F1
#
_cell.length_a   1.000
_cell.length_b   1.000
_cell.length_c   1.000
_cell.angle_alpha   90.00
_cell.angle_beta   90.00
_cell.angle_gamma   90.00
#
_symmetry.space_group_name_H-M   'P 1'
#
loop_
_entity.id
_entity.type
_entity.pdbx_description
1 polymer ?
#
loop_
_entity_poly.entity_id
_entity_poly.type
_entity_poly.pdbx_seq_one_letter_code
_entity_poly.pdbx_strand_id
1 'polypeptide(L)'
;MANWASTSYRIEGSESDLKKVYDVIDNFVSGKSKPVLEDASTEWEGNIVKALGASDEQLKECYLRGFIEEYELDGDVIRINAEEAWGATDFRHILGKLMPELTIYYIVEEAGCDVFATNDIDGKYFPERYLVDAYVKDVDFYEYFETKEQMKDFVSSLIGKEDFTDEDIEAWNEEHEDDDSYIYVHEFQYVE
;
A
#
# COMPACT_ATOMS: atom_id res chain seq x y z
N MET A 1 13.19 -14.63 2.69
CA MET A 1 13.24 -13.16 2.56
C MET A 1 11.80 -12.69 2.59
N ALA A 2 11.48 -11.52 3.14
CA ALA A 2 10.13 -10.98 3.00
C ALA A 2 10.01 -10.37 1.60
N ASN A 3 8.85 -10.53 0.98
CA ASN A 3 8.47 -9.60 -0.07
C ASN A 3 7.97 -8.32 0.59
N TRP A 4 8.34 -7.17 0.04
CA TRP A 4 7.93 -5.87 0.54
C TRP A 4 6.78 -5.35 -0.30
N ALA A 5 5.75 -4.90 0.40
CA ALA A 5 4.58 -4.27 -0.17
C ALA A 5 4.66 -2.77 0.06
N SER A 6 4.35 -2.00 -0.99
CA SER A 6 4.10 -0.57 -0.83
C SER A 6 2.68 -0.39 -0.30
N THR A 7 2.54 0.19 0.89
CA THR A 7 1.24 0.47 1.49
C THR A 7 1.08 1.99 1.65
N SER A 8 0.01 2.53 1.06
CA SER A 8 -0.37 3.93 1.22
C SER A 8 -1.62 4.04 2.09
N TYR A 9 -1.60 4.94 3.08
CA TYR A 9 -2.75 5.22 3.94
C TYR A 9 -3.27 6.65 3.74
N ARG A 10 -4.59 6.81 3.93
CA ARG A 10 -5.25 8.11 4.14
C ARG A 10 -6.11 8.02 5.39
N ILE A 11 -5.85 8.89 6.36
CA ILE A 11 -6.49 8.84 7.66
C ILE A 11 -7.26 10.13 7.91
N GLU A 12 -8.56 10.01 8.11
CA GLU A 12 -9.45 11.11 8.46
C GLU A 12 -9.82 11.05 9.95
N GLY A 13 -10.16 12.19 10.53
CA GLY A 13 -10.55 12.29 11.93
C GLY A 13 -10.72 13.73 12.39
N SER A 14 -10.88 13.93 13.70
CA SER A 14 -10.88 15.27 14.28
C SER A 14 -9.49 15.90 14.19
N GLU A 15 -9.40 17.23 14.09
CA GLU A 15 -8.11 17.96 14.10
C GLU A 15 -7.22 17.54 15.28
N SER A 16 -7.81 17.34 16.47
CA SER A 16 -7.08 16.89 17.65
C SER A 16 -6.55 15.47 17.53
N ASP A 17 -7.31 14.55 16.94
CA ASP A 17 -6.91 13.16 16.78
C ASP A 17 -5.84 13.02 15.71
N LEU A 18 -6.02 13.68 14.57
CA LEU A 18 -5.04 13.71 13.50
C LEU A 18 -3.74 14.34 13.96
N LYS A 19 -3.80 15.48 14.65
CA LYS A 19 -2.60 16.10 15.21
C LYS A 19 -1.88 15.15 16.17
N LYS A 20 -2.62 14.43 17.01
CA LYS A 20 -2.04 13.45 17.95
C LYS A 20 -1.31 12.33 17.21
N VAL A 21 -1.92 11.75 16.17
CA VAL A 21 -1.28 10.68 15.37
C VAL A 21 -0.05 11.22 14.66
N TYR A 22 -0.17 12.38 13.97
CA TYR A 22 0.92 13.01 13.26
C TYR A 22 2.10 13.34 14.18
N ASP A 23 1.86 13.96 15.33
CA ASP A 23 2.92 14.31 16.29
C ASP A 23 3.64 13.04 16.79
N VAL A 24 2.93 11.92 16.97
CA VAL A 24 3.57 10.66 17.37
C VAL A 24 4.47 10.15 16.26
N ILE A 25 3.99 10.09 15.02
CA ILE A 25 4.79 9.67 13.85
C ILE A 25 6.03 10.56 13.73
N ASP A 26 5.85 11.88 13.69
CA ASP A 26 6.94 12.86 13.55
C ASP A 26 7.98 12.70 14.64
N ASN A 27 7.56 12.53 15.90
CA ASN A 27 8.50 12.38 17.00
C ASN A 27 9.41 11.16 16.85
N PHE A 28 8.90 10.03 16.35
CA PHE A 28 9.71 8.85 16.13
C PHE A 28 10.55 8.96 14.86
N VAL A 29 9.94 9.27 13.71
CA VAL A 29 10.64 9.29 12.41
C VAL A 29 11.70 10.40 12.36
N SER A 30 11.48 11.54 13.01
CA SER A 30 12.51 12.60 13.12
C SER A 30 13.56 12.36 14.23
N GLY A 31 13.46 11.24 14.96
CA GLY A 31 14.41 10.87 16.02
C GLY A 31 14.31 11.68 17.31
N LYS A 32 13.22 12.42 17.54
CA LYS A 32 12.95 13.14 18.81
C LYS A 32 12.62 12.17 19.95
N SER A 33 12.02 11.04 19.62
CA SER A 33 11.70 9.93 20.53
C SER A 33 12.59 8.72 20.23
N LYS A 34 12.97 8.01 21.29
CA LYS A 34 13.65 6.71 21.15
C LYS A 34 12.63 5.60 20.87
N PRO A 35 12.95 4.62 20.01
CA PRO A 35 12.11 3.45 19.78
C PRO A 35 11.70 2.75 21.08
N VAL A 36 10.53 2.11 21.07
CA VAL A 36 9.95 1.48 22.26
C VAL A 36 10.62 0.14 22.60
N LEU A 37 11.33 -0.45 21.64
CA LEU A 37 12.19 -1.62 21.80
C LEU A 37 13.64 -1.25 21.46
N GLU A 38 14.61 -1.88 22.12
CA GLU A 38 16.04 -1.52 22.00
C GLU A 38 16.59 -1.65 20.57
N ASP A 39 16.12 -2.66 19.83
CA ASP A 39 16.59 -2.98 18.47
C ASP A 39 15.59 -2.56 17.36
N ALA A 40 14.52 -1.83 17.71
CA ALA A 40 13.56 -1.37 16.71
C ALA A 40 14.09 -0.12 15.99
N SER A 41 13.82 -0.03 14.68
CA SER A 41 14.03 1.20 13.95
C SER A 41 13.07 2.30 14.41
N THR A 42 13.40 3.55 14.13
CA THR A 42 12.58 4.73 14.46
C THR A 42 11.22 4.73 13.78
N GLU A 43 11.20 4.32 12.52
CA GLU A 43 10.08 4.33 11.59
C GLU A 43 9.17 3.10 11.72
N TRP A 44 9.52 2.15 12.58
CA TRP A 44 8.70 0.96 12.83
C TRP A 44 7.31 1.35 13.36
N GLU A 45 6.26 0.85 12.71
CA GLU A 45 4.85 1.10 13.05
C GLU A 45 4.50 0.78 14.52
N GLY A 46 5.18 -0.23 15.07
CA GLY A 46 5.00 -0.63 16.47
C GLY A 46 5.33 0.47 17.47
N ASN A 47 6.26 1.37 17.16
CA ASN A 47 6.55 2.55 18.00
C ASN A 47 5.31 3.44 18.14
N ILE A 48 4.60 3.65 17.03
CA ILE A 48 3.48 4.58 16.93
C ILE A 48 2.28 4.04 17.70
N VAL A 49 1.85 2.81 17.40
CA VAL A 49 0.70 2.21 18.11
C VAL A 49 1.00 2.03 19.59
N LYS A 50 2.25 1.77 19.97
CA LYS A 50 2.65 1.69 21.38
C LYS A 50 2.52 3.02 22.08
N ALA A 51 3.03 4.10 21.49
CA ALA A 51 2.91 5.44 22.06
C ALA A 51 1.46 5.94 22.13
N LEU A 52 0.59 5.47 21.23
CA LEU A 52 -0.84 5.74 21.23
C LEU A 52 -1.64 4.89 22.23
N GLY A 53 -1.01 3.89 22.86
CA GLY A 53 -1.58 3.15 23.99
C GLY A 53 -1.77 1.64 23.77
N ALA A 54 -1.21 1.05 22.72
CA ALA A 54 -1.25 -0.41 22.54
C ALA A 54 -0.56 -1.16 23.70
N SER A 55 -1.16 -2.26 24.14
CA SER A 55 -0.58 -3.13 25.17
C SER A 55 0.62 -3.92 24.63
N ASP A 56 1.46 -4.45 25.53
CA ASP A 56 2.58 -5.30 25.11
C ASP A 56 2.10 -6.61 24.47
N GLU A 57 0.93 -7.10 24.87
CA GLU A 57 0.27 -8.24 24.24
C GLU A 57 -0.14 -7.92 22.80
N GLN A 58 -0.76 -6.76 22.56
CA GLN A 58 -1.12 -6.33 21.20
C GLN A 58 0.12 -6.22 20.30
N LEU A 59 1.22 -5.68 20.81
CA LEU A 59 2.48 -5.59 20.05
C LEU A 59 3.08 -6.96 19.68
N LYS A 60 2.82 -8.00 20.48
CA LYS A 60 3.36 -9.35 20.26
C LYS A 60 2.47 -10.23 19.39
N GLU A 61 1.16 -10.09 19.54
CA GLU A 61 0.18 -10.92 18.85
C GLU A 61 -0.14 -10.38 17.46
N CYS A 62 -0.05 -9.06 17.25
CA CYS A 62 -0.30 -8.44 15.97
C CYS A 62 0.90 -8.49 15.03
N TYR A 63 0.60 -8.60 13.75
CA TYR A 63 1.56 -8.55 12.66
C TYR A 63 1.97 -7.09 12.39
N LEU A 64 3.03 -6.61 13.05
CA LEU A 64 3.58 -5.26 12.89
C LEU A 64 4.95 -5.31 12.23
N ARG A 65 4.97 -5.44 10.91
CA ARG A 65 6.19 -5.55 10.09
C ARG A 65 6.29 -4.47 9.03
N GLY A 66 5.74 -3.29 9.32
CA GLY A 66 5.82 -2.12 8.47
C GLY A 66 6.74 -1.04 9.03
N PHE A 67 7.23 -0.22 8.11
CA PHE A 67 8.12 0.89 8.34
C PHE A 67 7.60 2.10 7.57
N ILE A 68 7.42 3.24 8.26
CA ILE A 68 6.95 4.47 7.63
C ILE A 68 8.10 5.11 6.85
N GLU A 69 7.89 5.30 5.56
CA GLU A 69 8.85 5.95 4.67
C GLU A 69 8.55 7.45 4.55
N GLU A 70 7.28 7.79 4.33
CA GLU A 70 6.84 9.18 4.15
C GLU A 70 5.55 9.44 4.91
N TYR A 71 5.40 10.67 5.41
CA TYR A 71 4.18 11.10 6.08
C TYR A 71 3.98 12.61 5.95
N GLU A 72 2.72 13.02 5.79
CA GLU A 72 2.33 14.42 5.80
C GLU A 72 0.94 14.60 6.41
N LEU A 73 0.70 15.78 7.00
CA LEU A 73 -0.64 16.24 7.35
C LEU A 73 -1.09 17.21 6.25
N ASP A 74 -1.91 16.70 5.33
CA ASP A 74 -2.47 17.47 4.22
C ASP A 74 -3.89 17.91 4.59
N GLY A 75 -4.03 19.16 5.04
CA GLY A 75 -5.30 19.69 5.50
C GLY A 75 -5.85 18.92 6.70
N ASP A 76 -6.96 18.23 6.48
CA ASP A 76 -7.69 17.40 7.45
C ASP A 76 -7.48 15.89 7.23
N VAL A 77 -6.40 15.50 6.56
CA VAL A 77 -6.06 14.11 6.28
C VAL A 77 -4.58 13.85 6.55
N ILE A 78 -4.25 12.74 7.22
CA ILE A 78 -2.88 12.25 7.27
C ILE A 78 -2.65 11.31 6.09
N ARG A 79 -1.53 11.50 5.40
CA ARG A 79 -1.05 10.63 4.34
C ARG A 79 0.21 9.93 4.83
N ILE A 80 0.28 8.62 4.64
CA ILE A 80 1.44 7.80 5.03
C ILE A 80 1.76 6.88 3.86
N ASN A 81 3.04 6.77 3.51
CA ASN A 81 3.58 5.71 2.67
C ASN A 81 4.47 4.84 3.55
N ALA A 82 4.27 3.53 3.50
CA ALA A 82 4.99 2.55 4.31
C ALA A 82 5.42 1.35 3.47
N GLU A 83 6.54 0.75 3.86
CA GLU A 83 6.99 -0.55 3.34
C GLU A 83 6.62 -1.64 4.34
N GLU A 84 5.82 -2.60 3.89
CA GLU A 84 5.15 -3.58 4.73
C GLU A 84 5.40 -5.01 4.24
N ALA A 85 5.83 -5.90 5.12
CA ALA A 85 6.17 -7.26 4.69
C ALA A 85 4.91 -8.06 4.30
N TRP A 86 4.90 -8.64 3.09
CA TRP A 86 3.87 -9.55 2.55
C TRP A 86 2.46 -8.95 2.36
N GLY A 87 2.32 -7.64 2.42
CA GLY A 87 1.03 -6.93 2.31
C GLY A 87 0.70 -6.11 3.55
N ALA A 88 -0.56 -5.65 3.61
CA ALA A 88 -1.01 -4.71 4.63
C ALA A 88 -0.88 -5.29 6.06
N THR A 89 -0.25 -4.55 6.98
CA THR A 89 -0.02 -5.01 8.35
C THR A 89 -1.23 -4.77 9.28
N ASP A 90 -1.13 -5.27 10.52
CA ASP A 90 -2.13 -4.99 11.56
C ASP A 90 -2.10 -3.53 12.05
N PHE A 91 -1.18 -2.68 11.58
CA PHE A 91 -1.06 -1.28 12.00
C PHE A 91 -2.40 -0.54 11.94
N ARG A 92 -3.08 -0.58 10.78
CA ARG A 92 -4.40 0.05 10.58
C ARG A 92 -5.45 -0.47 11.57
N HIS A 93 -5.44 -1.77 11.86
CA HIS A 93 -6.41 -2.39 12.75
C HIS A 93 -6.19 -1.99 14.20
N ILE A 94 -4.93 -1.91 14.64
CA ILE A 94 -4.60 -1.46 16.00
C ILE A 94 -4.90 0.02 16.14
N LEU A 95 -4.51 0.84 15.17
CA LEU A 95 -4.77 2.28 15.18
C LEU A 95 -6.27 2.57 15.26
N GLY A 96 -7.10 1.91 14.43
CA GLY A 96 -8.56 2.06 14.47
C GLY A 96 -9.16 1.59 15.80
N LYS A 97 -8.61 0.56 16.45
CA LYS A 97 -9.07 0.14 17.80
C LYS A 97 -8.72 1.16 18.89
N LEU A 98 -7.54 1.78 18.80
CA LEU A 98 -7.08 2.78 19.77
C LEU A 98 -7.80 4.12 19.60
N MET A 99 -8.16 4.46 18.37
CA MET A 99 -8.74 5.75 18.00
C MET A 99 -9.94 5.50 17.06
N PRO A 100 -11.10 5.06 17.59
CA PRO A 100 -12.24 4.57 16.81
C PRO A 100 -12.98 5.64 16.00
N GLU A 101 -12.71 6.93 16.25
CA GLU A 101 -13.24 8.03 15.47
C GLU A 101 -12.40 8.30 14.19
N LEU A 102 -11.27 7.61 14.02
CA LEU A 102 -10.49 7.67 12.80
C LEU A 102 -11.13 6.81 11.71
N THR A 103 -11.18 7.35 10.49
CA THR A 103 -11.46 6.55 9.29
C THR A 103 -10.14 6.33 8.56
N ILE A 104 -9.76 5.07 8.37
CA ILE A 104 -8.47 4.68 7.79
C ILE A 104 -8.71 4.00 6.45
N TYR A 105 -8.32 4.68 5.38
CA TYR A 105 -8.28 4.14 4.03
C TYR A 105 -6.86 3.65 3.72
N TYR A 106 -6.74 2.61 2.91
CA TYR A 106 -5.45 2.13 2.42
C TYR A 106 -5.52 1.54 1.02
N ILE A 107 -4.38 1.52 0.35
CA ILE A 107 -4.10 0.68 -0.81
C ILE A 107 -2.75 -0.01 -0.58
N VAL A 108 -2.64 -1.27 -0.99
CA VAL A 108 -1.40 -2.06 -0.86
C VAL A 108 -1.08 -2.75 -2.18
N GLU A 109 0.21 -2.77 -2.51
CA GLU A 109 0.79 -3.34 -3.73
C GLU A 109 1.96 -4.26 -3.37
N GLU A 110 1.80 -5.57 -3.57
CA GLU A 110 2.86 -6.57 -3.35
C GLU A 110 2.94 -7.55 -4.54
N ALA A 111 3.88 -7.29 -5.46
CA ALA A 111 3.98 -8.03 -6.72
C ALA A 111 4.43 -9.50 -6.56
N GLY A 112 5.19 -9.83 -5.51
CA GLY A 112 5.79 -11.15 -5.35
C GLY A 112 4.81 -12.26 -4.90
N CYS A 113 3.68 -11.92 -4.29
CA CYS A 113 2.56 -12.85 -4.03
C CYS A 113 1.22 -12.34 -4.57
N ASP A 114 1.25 -11.34 -5.45
CA ASP A 114 0.07 -10.75 -6.09
C ASP A 114 -0.96 -10.21 -5.08
N VAL A 115 -0.48 -9.50 -4.05
CA VAL A 115 -1.36 -8.86 -3.05
C VAL A 115 -1.60 -7.42 -3.44
N PHE A 116 -2.66 -7.21 -4.21
CA PHE A 116 -3.16 -5.89 -4.57
C PHE A 116 -4.54 -5.69 -3.94
N ALA A 117 -4.64 -4.78 -2.98
CA ALA A 117 -5.88 -4.60 -2.24
C ALA A 117 -6.11 -3.17 -1.75
N THR A 118 -7.38 -2.81 -1.57
CA THR A 118 -7.80 -1.53 -0.98
C THR A 118 -9.10 -1.70 -0.21
N ASN A 119 -9.35 -0.84 0.78
CA ASN A 119 -10.67 -0.70 1.40
C ASN A 119 -11.43 0.54 0.91
N ASP A 120 -10.85 1.35 0.02
CA ASP A 120 -11.46 2.57 -0.51
C ASP A 120 -12.39 2.26 -1.70
N ILE A 121 -13.52 1.62 -1.39
CA ILE A 121 -14.50 1.15 -2.37
C ILE A 121 -15.04 2.28 -3.25
N ASP A 122 -15.22 3.47 -2.65
CA ASP A 122 -15.74 4.64 -3.35
C ASP A 122 -14.66 5.36 -4.17
N GLY A 123 -13.39 4.99 -4.02
CA GLY A 123 -12.27 5.61 -4.74
C GLY A 123 -12.07 7.07 -4.35
N LYS A 124 -12.35 7.40 -3.08
CA LYS A 124 -12.26 8.76 -2.56
C LYS A 124 -10.83 9.30 -2.61
N TYR A 125 -9.88 8.42 -2.33
CA TYR A 125 -8.45 8.67 -2.26
C TYR A 125 -7.64 7.81 -3.22
N PHE A 126 -8.09 6.57 -3.42
CA PHE A 126 -7.46 5.56 -4.26
C PHE A 126 -8.46 5.11 -5.33
N PRO A 127 -8.69 5.93 -6.37
CA PRO A 127 -9.66 5.63 -7.43
C PRO A 127 -9.23 4.47 -8.33
N GLU A 128 -7.94 4.13 -8.35
CA GLU A 128 -7.38 3.03 -9.10
C GLU A 128 -7.99 1.66 -8.71
N ARG A 129 -8.18 0.83 -9.74
CA ARG A 129 -8.76 -0.52 -9.68
C ARG A 129 -7.92 -1.55 -10.38
N TYR A 130 -7.07 -1.11 -11.31
CA TYR A 130 -6.09 -1.93 -11.98
C TYR A 130 -4.73 -1.23 -11.99
N LEU A 131 -3.68 -2.01 -11.84
CA LEU A 131 -2.31 -1.62 -12.14
C LEU A 131 -1.82 -2.47 -13.32
N VAL A 132 -1.16 -1.83 -14.28
CA VAL A 132 -0.38 -2.53 -15.31
C VAL A 132 1.09 -2.25 -15.06
N ASP A 133 1.82 -3.30 -14.73
CA ASP A 133 3.29 -3.32 -14.64
C ASP A 133 3.82 -4.04 -15.88
N ALA A 134 4.51 -3.31 -16.75
CA ALA A 134 4.94 -3.86 -18.03
C ALA A 134 6.28 -3.26 -18.50
N TYR A 135 7.07 -4.09 -19.17
CA TYR A 135 8.22 -3.66 -19.94
C TYR A 135 8.02 -4.11 -21.39
N VAL A 136 7.85 -3.17 -22.31
CA VAL A 136 7.54 -3.47 -23.72
C VAL A 136 8.30 -2.52 -24.64
N LYS A 137 9.10 -3.06 -25.57
CA LYS A 137 9.88 -2.28 -26.56
C LYS A 137 10.83 -1.25 -25.92
N ASP A 138 11.58 -1.67 -24.91
CA ASP A 138 12.52 -0.82 -24.16
C ASP A 138 11.87 0.35 -23.40
N VAL A 139 10.60 0.19 -22.99
CA VAL A 139 9.86 1.17 -22.21
C VAL A 139 9.20 0.49 -21.02
N ASP A 140 9.49 1.00 -19.82
CA ASP A 140 8.82 0.64 -18.56
C ASP A 140 7.48 1.37 -18.43
N PHE A 141 6.45 0.65 -18.01
CA PHE A 141 5.12 1.13 -17.72
C PHE A 141 4.71 0.67 -16.32
N TYR A 142 4.26 1.61 -15.49
CA TYR A 142 3.67 1.33 -14.18
C TYR A 142 2.44 2.22 -14.04
N GLU A 143 1.35 1.78 -14.67
CA GLU A 143 0.20 2.63 -14.99
C GLU A 143 -1.06 2.17 -14.24
N TYR A 144 -1.75 3.13 -13.64
CA TYR A 144 -2.95 2.90 -12.85
C TYR A 144 -4.22 3.23 -13.64
N PHE A 145 -5.27 2.43 -13.47
CA PHE A 145 -6.54 2.60 -14.15
C PHE A 145 -7.72 2.45 -13.19
N GLU A 146 -8.70 3.36 -13.31
CA GLU A 146 -9.94 3.32 -12.51
C GLU A 146 -10.94 2.30 -13.05
N THR A 147 -10.83 1.92 -14.33
CA THR A 147 -11.80 1.04 -15.00
C THR A 147 -11.13 -0.05 -15.82
N LYS A 148 -11.83 -1.18 -15.95
CA LYS A 148 -11.39 -2.30 -16.78
C LYS A 148 -11.27 -1.92 -18.26
N GLU A 149 -12.11 -0.99 -18.74
CA GLU A 149 -12.07 -0.51 -20.13
C GLU A 149 -10.78 0.27 -20.42
N GLN A 150 -10.42 1.23 -19.56
CA GLN A 150 -9.17 1.99 -19.71
C GLN A 150 -7.95 1.08 -19.68
N MET A 151 -7.91 0.13 -18.72
CA MET A 151 -6.84 -0.85 -18.63
C MET A 151 -6.76 -1.69 -19.91
N LYS A 152 -7.90 -2.19 -20.40
CA LYS A 152 -7.94 -3.01 -21.62
C LYS A 152 -7.44 -2.24 -22.83
N ASP A 153 -7.91 -1.01 -23.03
CA ASP A 153 -7.45 -0.17 -24.15
C ASP A 153 -5.93 0.01 -24.12
N PHE A 154 -5.36 0.20 -22.93
CA PHE A 154 -3.91 0.30 -22.75
C PHE A 154 -3.19 -1.00 -23.09
N VAL A 155 -3.58 -2.13 -22.48
CA VAL A 155 -2.94 -3.45 -22.72
C VAL A 155 -3.07 -3.87 -24.18
N SER A 156 -4.23 -3.64 -24.81
CA SER A 156 -4.46 -3.87 -26.24
C SER A 156 -3.48 -3.12 -27.12
N SER A 157 -3.07 -1.91 -26.73
CA SER A 157 -2.06 -1.13 -27.46
C SER A 157 -0.64 -1.72 -27.33
N LEU A 158 -0.35 -2.40 -26.22
CA LEU A 158 0.94 -3.06 -25.98
C LEU A 158 1.05 -4.36 -26.78
N ILE A 159 0.05 -5.25 -26.65
CA ILE A 159 0.03 -6.57 -27.30
C ILE A 159 -0.40 -6.51 -28.78
N GLY A 160 -1.08 -5.43 -29.21
CA GLY A 160 -1.62 -5.29 -30.56
C GLY A 160 -2.89 -6.13 -30.84
N LYS A 161 -3.71 -6.38 -29.81
CA LYS A 161 -4.93 -7.21 -29.86
C LYS A 161 -6.04 -6.61 -28.99
N GLU A 162 -7.21 -6.35 -29.57
CA GLU A 162 -8.35 -5.69 -28.87
C GLU A 162 -9.09 -6.63 -27.90
N ASP A 163 -9.45 -7.84 -28.34
CA ASP A 163 -10.20 -8.82 -27.53
C ASP A 163 -9.26 -9.86 -26.90
N PHE A 164 -8.34 -9.43 -26.04
CA PHE A 164 -7.41 -10.33 -25.36
C PHE A 164 -8.01 -10.99 -24.12
N THR A 165 -7.51 -12.18 -23.79
CA THR A 165 -7.73 -12.90 -22.54
C THR A 165 -6.46 -12.94 -21.70
N ASP A 166 -6.56 -13.42 -20.46
CA ASP A 166 -5.39 -13.57 -19.60
C ASP A 166 -4.40 -14.58 -20.22
N GLU A 167 -4.89 -15.63 -20.89
CA GLU A 167 -4.04 -16.58 -21.63
C GLU A 167 -3.31 -15.93 -22.82
N ASP A 168 -3.86 -14.85 -23.41
CA ASP A 168 -3.15 -14.11 -24.45
C ASP A 168 -1.99 -13.29 -23.88
N ILE A 169 -2.13 -12.76 -22.65
CA ILE A 169 -1.03 -12.09 -21.93
C ILE A 169 0.04 -13.12 -21.56
N GLU A 170 -0.35 -14.28 -21.04
CA GLU A 170 0.57 -15.38 -20.72
C GLU A 170 1.34 -15.83 -21.97
N ALA A 171 0.65 -16.08 -23.08
CA ALA A 171 1.27 -16.46 -24.34
C ALA A 171 2.21 -15.37 -24.87
N TRP A 172 1.82 -14.10 -24.75
CA TRP A 172 2.68 -12.98 -25.13
C TRP A 172 3.95 -12.93 -24.27
N ASN A 173 3.84 -13.09 -22.95
CA ASN A 173 4.99 -13.14 -22.04
C ASN A 173 5.91 -14.34 -22.35
N GLU A 174 5.36 -15.52 -22.64
CA GLU A 174 6.16 -16.69 -23.05
C GLU A 174 6.91 -16.47 -24.38
N GLU A 175 6.28 -15.79 -25.35
CA GLU A 175 6.93 -15.44 -26.62
C GLU A 175 8.07 -14.42 -26.47
N HIS A 176 8.08 -13.65 -25.38
CA HIS A 176 9.05 -12.57 -25.10
C HIS A 176 9.98 -12.87 -23.90
N GLU A 177 10.01 -14.10 -23.40
CA GLU A 177 10.86 -14.51 -22.26
C GLU A 177 12.36 -14.22 -22.51
N ASP A 178 12.80 -14.28 -23.77
CA ASP A 178 14.20 -14.08 -24.18
C ASP A 178 14.62 -12.59 -24.26
N ASP A 179 13.69 -11.64 -24.32
CA ASP A 179 13.97 -10.20 -24.48
C ASP A 179 13.62 -9.36 -23.24
N ASP A 180 13.39 -10.03 -22.10
CA ASP A 180 13.03 -9.46 -20.81
C ASP A 180 11.71 -8.64 -20.82
N SER A 181 10.91 -8.69 -21.90
CA SER A 181 9.62 -8.02 -21.95
C SER A 181 8.54 -8.78 -21.17
N TYR A 182 7.66 -8.04 -20.51
CA TYR A 182 6.54 -8.60 -19.76
C TYR A 182 5.36 -7.64 -19.70
N ILE A 183 4.18 -8.19 -19.47
CA ILE A 183 2.96 -7.46 -19.14
C ILE A 183 2.28 -8.21 -17.98
N TYR A 184 2.09 -7.51 -16.86
CA TYR A 184 1.31 -7.97 -15.73
C TYR A 184 0.17 -7.00 -15.44
N VAL A 185 -1.01 -7.55 -15.21
CA VAL A 185 -2.23 -6.81 -14.87
C VAL A 185 -2.67 -7.25 -13.50
N HIS A 186 -2.71 -6.31 -12.56
CA HIS A 186 -3.11 -6.55 -11.19
C HIS A 186 -4.44 -5.85 -10.92
N GLU A 187 -5.46 -6.61 -10.46
CA GLU A 187 -6.74 -6.05 -10.03
C GLU A 187 -6.75 -5.86 -8.51
N PHE A 188 -6.97 -4.63 -8.06
CA PHE A 188 -7.06 -4.32 -6.64
C PHE A 188 -8.32 -4.95 -6.04
N GLN A 189 -8.13 -5.90 -5.14
CA GLN A 189 -9.20 -6.58 -4.41
C GLN A 189 -9.73 -5.72 -3.28
N TYR A 190 -11.05 -5.70 -3.11
CA TYR A 190 -11.66 -5.01 -1.98
C TYR A 190 -11.62 -5.85 -0.73
N VAL A 191 -11.10 -5.25 0.36
CA VAL A 191 -11.02 -5.89 1.67
C VAL A 191 -11.61 -4.94 2.70
N GLU A 192 -12.57 -5.44 3.49
CA GLU A 192 -13.15 -4.70 4.63
C GLU A 192 -12.18 -4.58 5.82
#